data_AF-A0A7C2RJJ4-F1
#
_entry.id   AF-A0A7C2RJJ4-F1
#
_cell.length_a   1.000
_cell.length_b   1.000
_cell.length_c   1.000
_cell.angle_alpha   90.00
_cell.angle_beta   90.00
_cell.angle_gamma   90.00
#
_symmetry.space_group_name_H-M   'P 1'
#
loop_
_entity.id
_entity.type
_entity.pdbx_description
1 polymer ?
#
loop_
_entity_poly.entity_id
_entity_poly.type
_entity_poly.pdbx_seq_one_letter_code
_entity_poly.pdbx_strand_id
1 'polypeptide(L)'
;MLLSVLLLIGFSAGTIMGVAVGQVTLTVSAASGTINPGDPCPVPRNGAIYKTIQKAINCAEPSDAINVASGSYAEDLIIPANKTSLQLVGISATIKGVQNVPEASFPLAAPNIEVLANGVSIHHFTIDGPDYTAGRYSSGMVIGAQNVNIFSNQFRVTPAATAGEISQAIQTYHVLAVPGVDISGLNIHDNTFTHLSAGAAGYEGIWVNLDAGSGGITIDDNDFTGNIVRAITTERSNTVISNNLIRTDLSPGAPGSGAWQGINIGGANSGAIANVLLSGNTVEGSSGFDQGIKLGYAGTSTFSAVTISGNSIADSNIGIWFKFSASGVTVQQNDIVGNAVGVDNDDLVNTANAESNWWGCNAGPSNPACDTVSGPVDFDPWLTSS
;
A
#
# COMPACT_ATOMS: atom_id res chain seq x y z
N MET A 1 -79.83 7.66 19.79
CA MET A 1 -78.45 7.24 20.11
C MET A 1 -78.00 6.27 19.02
N LEU A 2 -77.36 6.79 17.97
CA LEU A 2 -76.66 5.98 16.99
C LEU A 2 -75.47 6.80 16.49
N LEU A 3 -74.29 6.24 16.77
CA LEU A 3 -72.94 6.72 16.49
C LEU A 3 -72.76 6.93 14.98
N SER A 4 -72.33 8.12 14.55
CA SER A 4 -71.71 8.31 13.23
C SER A 4 -70.21 8.06 13.34
N VAL A 5 -69.74 7.07 12.59
CA VAL A 5 -68.32 6.74 12.46
C VAL A 5 -67.70 7.74 11.48
N LEU A 6 -66.77 8.55 11.99
CA LEU A 6 -65.93 9.45 11.20
C LEU A 6 -64.77 8.63 10.61
N LEU A 7 -64.80 8.39 9.30
CA LEU A 7 -63.71 7.73 8.58
C LEU A 7 -62.58 8.76 8.35
N LEU A 8 -61.54 8.70 9.17
CA LEU A 8 -60.29 9.45 8.98
C LEU A 8 -59.49 8.76 7.87
N ILE A 9 -59.46 9.34 6.66
CA ILE A 9 -58.55 8.90 5.59
C ILE A 9 -57.19 9.54 5.89
N GLY A 10 -56.29 8.76 6.49
CA GLY A 10 -54.89 9.14 6.65
C GLY A 10 -54.19 9.13 5.30
N PHE A 11 -53.74 10.30 4.84
CA PHE A 11 -52.75 10.39 3.77
C PHE A 11 -51.42 9.89 4.33
N SER A 12 -51.00 8.68 3.96
CA SER A 12 -49.62 8.25 4.12
C SER A 12 -48.76 9.10 3.17
N ALA A 13 -47.82 9.86 3.73
CA ALA A 13 -46.73 10.44 2.95
C ALA A 13 -46.01 9.30 2.25
N GLY A 14 -46.25 9.17 0.94
CA GLY A 14 -45.51 8.24 0.11
C GLY A 14 -44.05 8.63 0.15
N THR A 15 -43.23 7.78 0.77
CA THR A 15 -41.80 7.79 0.56
C THR A 15 -41.60 7.71 -0.95
N ILE A 16 -41.13 8.80 -1.56
CA ILE A 16 -40.62 8.77 -2.93
C ILE A 16 -39.45 7.79 -2.86
N MET A 17 -39.69 6.54 -3.25
CA MET A 17 -38.62 5.61 -3.56
C MET A 17 -37.82 6.30 -4.65
N GLY A 18 -36.65 6.83 -4.27
CA GLY A 18 -35.71 7.39 -5.22
C GLY A 18 -35.55 6.39 -6.34
N VAL A 19 -35.92 6.79 -7.55
CA VAL A 19 -35.60 6.02 -8.75
C VAL A 19 -34.11 5.75 -8.66
N ALA A 20 -33.71 4.48 -8.63
CA ALA A 20 -32.32 4.11 -8.76
C ALA A 20 -31.83 4.77 -10.05
N VAL A 21 -31.07 5.86 -9.91
CA VAL A 21 -30.44 6.50 -11.05
C VAL A 21 -29.49 5.44 -11.59
N GLY A 22 -29.75 4.99 -12.82
CA GLY A 22 -28.94 3.95 -13.43
C GLY A 22 -27.48 4.37 -13.39
N GLN A 23 -26.60 3.41 -13.08
CA GLN A 23 -25.15 3.59 -13.16
C GLN A 23 -24.81 4.26 -14.50
N VAL A 24 -24.04 5.34 -14.45
CA VAL A 24 -23.58 6.03 -15.65
C VAL A 24 -22.05 6.08 -15.72
N THR A 25 -21.56 6.25 -16.94
CA THR A 25 -20.15 6.53 -17.20
C THR A 25 -19.97 8.02 -17.50
N LEU A 26 -19.18 8.69 -16.67
CA LEU A 26 -18.77 10.07 -16.85
C LEU A 26 -17.48 10.08 -17.67
N THR A 27 -17.29 11.09 -18.52
CA THR A 27 -16.07 11.24 -19.33
C THR A 27 -15.32 12.48 -18.92
N VAL A 28 -14.02 12.34 -18.64
CA VAL A 28 -13.11 13.44 -18.34
C VAL A 28 -12.14 13.64 -19.51
N SER A 29 -11.93 14.89 -19.92
CA SER A 29 -10.87 15.26 -20.86
C SER A 29 -10.37 16.67 -20.55
N ALA A 30 -9.08 16.80 -20.22
CA ALA A 30 -8.45 18.12 -20.08
C ALA A 30 -8.48 18.92 -21.40
N ALA A 31 -8.45 18.25 -22.56
CA ALA A 31 -8.46 18.91 -23.87
C ALA A 31 -9.85 19.41 -24.26
N SER A 32 -10.85 18.53 -24.22
CA SER A 32 -12.20 18.81 -24.76
C SER A 32 -13.28 19.02 -23.70
N GLY A 33 -12.96 18.92 -22.41
CA GLY A 33 -13.91 19.12 -21.33
C GLY A 33 -14.51 20.53 -21.34
N THR A 34 -15.81 20.60 -21.10
CA THR A 34 -16.58 21.84 -21.05
C THR A 34 -17.16 22.12 -19.66
N ILE A 35 -17.24 21.10 -18.79
CA ILE A 35 -17.70 21.26 -17.41
C ILE A 35 -16.49 21.53 -16.52
N ASN A 36 -16.35 22.78 -16.10
CA ASN A 36 -15.23 23.29 -15.32
C ASN A 36 -15.46 23.11 -13.81
N PRO A 37 -14.39 23.24 -12.99
CA PRO A 37 -14.54 23.48 -11.57
C PRO A 37 -15.50 24.66 -11.31
N GLY A 38 -16.46 24.47 -10.40
CA GLY A 38 -17.47 25.48 -10.06
C GLY A 38 -18.77 25.42 -10.87
N ASP A 39 -18.77 24.81 -12.07
CA ASP A 39 -20.01 24.64 -12.86
C ASP A 39 -21.00 23.72 -12.13
N PRO A 40 -22.33 23.84 -12.33
CA PRO A 40 -23.28 22.85 -11.84
C PRO A 40 -23.06 21.48 -12.50
N CYS A 41 -23.47 20.40 -11.84
CA CYS A 41 -23.44 19.08 -12.48
C CYS A 41 -24.50 19.01 -13.59
N PRO A 42 -24.14 18.56 -14.80
CA PRO A 42 -25.07 18.50 -15.93
C PRO A 42 -26.20 17.49 -15.65
N VAL A 43 -27.36 17.74 -16.25
CA VAL A 43 -28.50 16.80 -16.24
C VAL A 43 -28.90 16.54 -17.70
N PRO A 44 -28.69 15.33 -18.23
CA PRO A 44 -28.13 14.14 -17.56
C PRO A 44 -26.62 14.24 -17.29
N ARG A 45 -26.13 13.51 -16.27
CA ARG A 45 -24.73 13.56 -15.79
C ARG A 45 -23.71 13.05 -16.81
N ASN A 46 -24.14 12.15 -17.71
CA ASN A 46 -23.33 11.63 -18.82
C ASN A 46 -23.49 12.42 -20.14
N GLY A 47 -24.20 13.55 -20.12
CA GLY A 47 -24.45 14.36 -21.31
C GLY A 47 -23.32 15.33 -21.69
N ALA A 48 -22.25 15.42 -20.91
CA ALA A 48 -21.15 16.36 -21.11
C ALA A 48 -19.78 15.76 -20.74
N ILE A 49 -18.72 16.47 -21.12
CA ILE A 49 -17.33 16.11 -20.83
C ILE A 49 -16.80 17.00 -19.72
N TYR A 50 -16.29 16.38 -18.67
CA TYR A 50 -15.70 17.06 -17.50
C TYR A 50 -14.27 17.49 -17.80
N LYS A 51 -13.91 18.71 -17.38
CA LYS A 51 -12.56 19.28 -17.59
C LYS A 51 -11.52 18.66 -16.66
N THR A 52 -11.91 18.34 -15.42
CA THR A 52 -11.04 17.77 -14.39
C THR A 52 -11.65 16.52 -13.78
N ILE A 53 -10.80 15.67 -13.21
CA ILE A 53 -11.19 14.43 -12.55
C ILE A 53 -11.99 14.76 -11.28
N GLN A 54 -11.53 15.71 -10.46
CA GLN A 54 -12.25 16.07 -9.23
C GLN A 54 -13.67 16.58 -9.53
N LYS A 55 -13.85 17.30 -10.65
CA LYS A 55 -15.19 17.76 -11.04
C LYS A 55 -16.11 16.60 -11.40
N ALA A 56 -15.62 15.57 -12.08
CA ALA A 56 -16.38 14.36 -12.35
C ALA A 56 -16.70 13.60 -11.06
N ILE A 57 -15.74 13.43 -10.14
CA ILE A 57 -15.96 12.81 -8.82
C ILE A 57 -17.07 13.54 -8.06
N ASN A 58 -17.03 14.88 -8.03
CA ASN A 58 -18.05 15.68 -7.35
C ASN A 58 -19.46 15.43 -7.92
N CYS A 59 -19.57 15.20 -9.24
CA CYS A 59 -20.84 14.95 -9.92
C CYS A 59 -21.24 13.47 -10.02
N ALA A 60 -20.36 12.53 -9.70
CA ALA A 60 -20.67 11.11 -9.70
C ALA A 60 -21.65 10.76 -8.57
N GLU A 61 -22.45 9.73 -8.77
CA GLU A 61 -23.22 9.06 -7.72
C GLU A 61 -22.52 7.73 -7.37
N PRO A 62 -22.90 7.06 -6.27
CA PRO A 62 -22.40 5.73 -5.97
C PRO A 62 -22.48 4.78 -7.17
N SER A 63 -21.47 3.92 -7.28
CA SER A 63 -21.32 2.90 -8.34
C SER A 63 -21.05 3.42 -9.75
N ASP A 64 -21.03 4.74 -10.00
CA ASP A 64 -20.69 5.26 -11.33
C ASP A 64 -19.25 4.90 -11.75
N ALA A 65 -19.00 5.01 -13.04
CA ALA A 65 -17.66 4.95 -13.61
C ALA A 65 -17.23 6.32 -14.13
N ILE A 66 -15.95 6.65 -14.01
CA ILE A 66 -15.34 7.85 -14.57
C ILE A 66 -14.20 7.40 -15.48
N ASN A 67 -14.40 7.59 -16.79
CA ASN A 67 -13.37 7.34 -17.80
C ASN A 67 -12.58 8.62 -18.03
N VAL A 68 -11.28 8.57 -17.74
CA VAL A 68 -10.38 9.71 -17.89
C VAL A 68 -9.56 9.53 -19.17
N ALA A 69 -9.85 10.37 -20.16
CA ALA A 69 -9.11 10.38 -21.42
C ALA A 69 -7.65 10.76 -21.20
N SER A 70 -6.78 10.32 -22.12
CA SER A 70 -5.36 10.60 -22.11
C SER A 70 -5.05 12.09 -21.88
N GLY A 71 -4.07 12.36 -21.04
CA GLY A 71 -3.68 13.71 -20.67
C GLY A 71 -3.08 13.75 -19.27
N SER A 72 -2.47 14.87 -18.91
CA SER A 72 -1.97 15.13 -17.56
C SER A 72 -2.97 16.00 -16.80
N TYR A 73 -3.33 15.57 -15.60
CA TYR A 73 -4.29 16.22 -14.71
C TYR A 73 -3.57 16.60 -13.42
N ALA A 74 -3.16 17.88 -13.34
CA ALA A 74 -2.49 18.43 -12.16
C ALA A 74 -3.56 18.84 -11.12
N GLU A 75 -3.93 17.90 -10.26
CA GLU A 75 -4.92 18.09 -9.20
C GLU A 75 -4.70 17.05 -8.11
N ASP A 76 -4.98 17.44 -6.86
CA ASP A 76 -5.16 16.49 -5.76
C ASP A 76 -6.63 16.06 -5.72
N LEU A 77 -6.87 14.78 -5.43
CA LEU A 77 -8.20 14.16 -5.49
C LEU A 77 -8.71 13.82 -4.11
N ILE A 78 -10.02 14.02 -3.90
CA ILE A 78 -10.76 13.51 -2.75
C ILE A 78 -11.94 12.70 -3.27
N ILE A 79 -12.00 11.43 -2.87
CA ILE A 79 -13.12 10.53 -3.10
C ILE A 79 -13.87 10.40 -1.77
N PRO A 80 -14.87 11.27 -1.51
CA PRO A 80 -15.53 11.35 -0.21
C PRO A 80 -16.36 10.10 0.07
N ALA A 81 -16.61 9.85 1.36
CA ALA A 81 -17.24 8.61 1.85
C ALA A 81 -18.60 8.25 1.21
N ASN A 82 -19.30 9.21 0.62
CA ASN A 82 -20.57 8.98 -0.08
C ASN A 82 -20.43 8.54 -1.54
N LYS A 83 -19.21 8.38 -2.07
CA LYS A 83 -18.93 7.92 -3.45
C LYS A 83 -18.62 6.43 -3.49
N THR A 84 -19.43 5.63 -2.79
CA THR A 84 -19.17 4.20 -2.65
C THR A 84 -19.19 3.49 -4.01
N SER A 85 -18.36 2.47 -4.17
CA SER A 85 -18.23 1.66 -5.39
C SER A 85 -17.86 2.43 -6.67
N LEU A 86 -17.37 3.67 -6.55
CA LEU A 86 -16.94 4.48 -7.70
C LEU A 86 -15.77 3.80 -8.42
N GLN A 87 -15.84 3.73 -9.75
CA GLN A 87 -14.77 3.21 -10.60
C GLN A 87 -14.04 4.38 -11.27
N LEU A 88 -12.75 4.56 -10.99
CA LEU A 88 -11.90 5.55 -11.65
C LEU A 88 -10.99 4.82 -12.65
N VAL A 89 -11.13 5.16 -13.94
CA VAL A 89 -10.44 4.44 -15.03
C VAL A 89 -9.61 5.40 -15.88
N GLY A 90 -8.30 5.19 -15.89
CA GLY A 90 -7.39 5.90 -16.78
C GLY A 90 -7.36 5.29 -18.17
N ILE A 91 -7.37 6.13 -19.21
CA ILE A 91 -7.15 5.72 -20.61
C ILE A 91 -5.86 6.39 -21.06
N SER A 92 -4.72 5.89 -20.54
CA SER A 92 -3.42 6.57 -20.64
C SER A 92 -3.42 7.98 -20.02
N ALA A 93 -4.14 8.14 -18.92
CA ALA A 93 -4.21 9.38 -18.16
C ALA A 93 -3.14 9.41 -17.07
N THR A 94 -2.55 10.59 -16.85
CA THR A 94 -1.63 10.85 -15.74
C THR A 94 -2.32 11.74 -14.71
N ILE A 95 -2.46 11.26 -13.48
CA ILE A 95 -2.77 12.10 -12.32
C ILE A 95 -1.44 12.64 -11.81
N LYS A 96 -1.33 13.96 -11.66
CA LYS A 96 -0.14 14.63 -11.13
C LYS A 96 -0.53 15.32 -9.83
N GLY A 97 -0.07 14.77 -8.71
CA GLY A 97 -0.24 15.38 -7.40
C GLY A 97 0.33 16.79 -7.35
N VAL A 98 -0.24 17.65 -6.51
CA VAL A 98 0.15 19.07 -6.39
C VAL A 98 0.71 19.34 -5.01
N GLN A 99 0.06 18.85 -3.96
CA GLN A 99 0.46 19.12 -2.59
C GLN A 99 1.74 18.37 -2.16
N ASN A 100 2.63 19.09 -1.48
CA ASN A 100 3.73 18.56 -0.68
C ASN A 100 3.70 19.20 0.73
N VAL A 101 4.43 18.60 1.67
CA VAL A 101 4.37 18.92 3.10
C VAL A 101 5.78 19.20 3.63
N PRO A 102 6.01 20.27 4.42
CA PRO A 102 7.31 20.49 5.07
C PRO A 102 7.72 19.32 5.96
N GLU A 103 9.00 18.96 5.95
CA GLU A 103 9.55 17.89 6.82
C GLU A 103 9.16 18.06 8.30
N ALA A 104 9.16 19.30 8.79
CA ALA A 104 8.81 19.64 10.17
C ALA A 104 7.35 19.32 10.55
N SER A 105 6.49 19.01 9.56
CA SER A 105 5.10 18.59 9.79
C SER A 105 4.94 17.07 9.87
N PHE A 106 6.00 16.28 9.67
CA PHE A 106 5.96 14.84 9.89
C PHE A 106 5.43 14.52 11.31
N PRO A 107 4.49 13.57 11.47
CA PRO A 107 3.99 12.58 10.51
C PRO A 107 2.66 12.96 9.83
N LEU A 108 2.40 14.24 9.53
CA LEU A 108 1.15 14.66 8.88
C LEU A 108 0.95 13.97 7.52
N ALA A 109 -0.19 13.30 7.35
CA ALA A 109 -0.63 12.80 6.06
C ALA A 109 -1.44 13.88 5.32
N ALA A 110 -0.91 14.39 4.20
CA ALA A 110 -1.61 15.31 3.31
C ALA A 110 -1.73 14.68 1.92
N PRO A 111 -2.88 14.06 1.59
CA PRO A 111 -3.00 13.20 0.41
C PRO A 111 -2.92 13.97 -0.91
N ASN A 112 -2.29 13.36 -1.92
CA ASN A 112 -2.52 13.73 -3.32
C ASN A 112 -3.76 13.02 -3.89
N ILE A 113 -4.08 11.83 -3.38
CA ILE A 113 -5.35 11.13 -3.64
C ILE A 113 -5.87 10.61 -2.30
N GLU A 114 -7.01 11.09 -1.85
CA GLU A 114 -7.67 10.65 -0.62
C GLU A 114 -8.87 9.75 -0.94
N VAL A 115 -8.86 8.51 -0.43
CA VAL A 115 -9.94 7.55 -0.64
C VAL A 115 -10.67 7.28 0.68
N LEU A 116 -11.87 7.86 0.81
CA LEU A 116 -12.72 7.73 2.00
C LEU A 116 -13.99 6.91 1.74
N ALA A 117 -14.26 6.52 0.48
CA ALA A 117 -15.44 5.75 0.12
C ALA A 117 -15.13 4.27 -0.05
N ASN A 118 -16.02 3.43 0.48
CA ASN A 118 -15.89 1.98 0.37
C ASN A 118 -16.11 1.49 -1.06
N GLY A 119 -15.44 0.41 -1.45
CA GLY A 119 -15.67 -0.26 -2.74
C GLY A 119 -15.05 0.46 -3.95
N VAL A 120 -14.31 1.54 -3.74
CA VAL A 120 -13.70 2.33 -4.82
C VAL A 120 -12.66 1.51 -5.56
N SER A 121 -12.63 1.60 -6.89
CA SER A 121 -11.51 1.11 -7.69
C SER A 121 -10.79 2.27 -8.39
N ILE A 122 -9.47 2.17 -8.47
CA ILE A 122 -8.63 3.11 -9.24
C ILE A 122 -7.67 2.28 -10.08
N HIS A 123 -7.76 2.42 -11.41
CA HIS A 123 -6.93 1.60 -12.29
C HIS A 123 -6.57 2.26 -13.62
N HIS A 124 -5.50 1.76 -14.24
CA HIS A 124 -5.01 2.16 -15.57
C HIS A 124 -4.53 3.63 -15.66
N PHE A 125 -4.09 4.19 -14.53
CA PHE A 125 -3.45 5.51 -14.48
C PHE A 125 -1.93 5.39 -14.41
N THR A 126 -1.25 6.41 -14.93
CA THR A 126 0.02 6.84 -14.34
C THR A 126 -0.30 7.80 -13.20
N ILE A 127 0.28 7.60 -12.02
CA ILE A 127 0.06 8.42 -10.83
C ILE A 127 1.41 8.98 -10.40
N ASP A 128 1.58 10.28 -10.64
CA ASP A 128 2.78 11.01 -10.29
C ASP A 128 2.59 11.71 -8.95
N GLY A 129 3.58 11.57 -8.08
CA GLY A 129 3.75 12.48 -6.96
C GLY A 129 3.96 13.93 -7.43
N PRO A 130 3.84 14.91 -6.52
CA PRO A 130 4.11 16.32 -6.82
C PRO A 130 5.55 16.55 -7.27
N ASP A 131 5.80 17.73 -7.83
CA ASP A 131 7.17 18.15 -8.14
C ASP A 131 8.01 18.25 -6.87
N TYR A 132 9.26 17.78 -6.97
CA TYR A 132 10.20 17.80 -5.88
C TYR A 132 10.40 19.24 -5.37
N THR A 133 10.37 19.39 -4.05
CA THR A 133 10.71 20.63 -3.36
C THR A 133 11.56 20.28 -2.16
N ALA A 134 12.78 20.82 -2.08
CA ALA A 134 13.67 20.57 -0.96
C ALA A 134 13.02 20.96 0.39
N GLY A 135 13.27 20.16 1.42
CA GLY A 135 12.66 20.33 2.74
C GLY A 135 11.19 19.85 2.80
N ARG A 136 10.73 19.05 1.83
CA ARG A 136 9.34 18.57 1.77
C ARG A 136 9.22 17.11 1.34
N TYR A 137 8.15 16.47 1.78
CA TYR A 137 7.72 15.13 1.37
C TYR A 137 6.30 15.14 0.80
N SER A 138 5.89 14.03 0.18
CA SER A 138 4.52 13.75 -0.27
C SER A 138 3.97 12.49 0.40
N SER A 139 2.68 12.52 0.72
CA SER A 139 1.94 11.38 1.28
C SER A 139 1.38 10.43 0.22
N GLY A 140 1.48 10.78 -1.07
CA GLY A 140 0.94 9.99 -2.17
C GLY A 140 -0.57 9.77 -2.06
N MET A 141 -1.01 8.53 -2.26
CA MET A 141 -2.39 8.10 -2.04
C MET A 141 -2.60 7.72 -0.58
N VAL A 142 -3.66 8.23 0.05
CA VAL A 142 -4.03 7.92 1.43
C VAL A 142 -5.41 7.26 1.47
N ILE A 143 -5.49 6.05 2.03
CA ILE A 143 -6.71 5.21 2.04
C ILE A 143 -7.26 5.08 3.45
N GLY A 144 -8.55 5.37 3.63
CA GLY A 144 -9.28 5.25 4.89
C GLY A 144 -10.60 4.52 4.78
N ALA A 145 -10.72 3.60 3.82
CA ALA A 145 -11.98 2.95 3.48
C ALA A 145 -11.81 1.45 3.17
N GLN A 146 -12.91 0.72 3.27
CA GLN A 146 -12.99 -0.73 3.08
C GLN A 146 -13.17 -1.10 1.60
N ASN A 147 -12.76 -2.32 1.23
CA ASN A 147 -12.96 -2.90 -0.10
C ASN A 147 -12.45 -2.01 -1.25
N VAL A 148 -11.39 -1.25 -1.01
CA VAL A 148 -10.75 -0.42 -2.03
C VAL A 148 -9.86 -1.31 -2.90
N ASN A 149 -9.93 -1.17 -4.22
CA ASN A 149 -9.13 -1.94 -5.17
C ASN A 149 -8.23 -1.02 -6.02
N ILE A 150 -6.92 -1.16 -5.89
CA ILE A 150 -5.93 -0.33 -6.61
C ILE A 150 -5.13 -1.25 -7.52
N PHE A 151 -5.31 -1.11 -8.84
CA PHE A 151 -4.67 -2.05 -9.76
C PHE A 151 -4.31 -1.52 -11.14
N SER A 152 -3.32 -2.16 -11.78
CA SER A 152 -2.86 -1.78 -13.12
C SER A 152 -2.49 -0.30 -13.23
N ASN A 153 -1.95 0.29 -12.16
CA ASN A 153 -1.44 1.66 -12.17
C ASN A 153 0.09 1.68 -12.22
N GLN A 154 0.62 2.79 -12.69
CA GLN A 154 2.04 3.12 -12.60
C GLN A 154 2.23 4.28 -11.62
N PHE A 155 2.71 3.98 -10.42
CA PHE A 155 3.08 4.98 -9.43
C PHE A 155 4.50 5.46 -9.68
N ARG A 156 4.66 6.79 -9.80
CA ARG A 156 5.97 7.47 -9.87
C ARG A 156 6.07 8.43 -8.70
N VAL A 157 6.82 8.04 -7.69
CA VAL A 157 6.90 8.75 -6.41
C VAL A 157 7.89 9.91 -6.49
N THR A 158 7.58 11.01 -5.82
CA THR A 158 8.49 12.15 -5.70
C THR A 158 9.82 11.71 -5.07
N PRO A 159 10.98 12.08 -5.64
CA PRO A 159 12.28 11.72 -5.09
C PRO A 159 12.53 12.39 -3.74
N ALA A 160 13.47 11.84 -2.98
CA ALA A 160 13.97 12.42 -1.74
C ALA A 160 15.50 12.58 -1.79
N ALA A 161 16.01 13.71 -1.31
CA ALA A 161 17.46 13.92 -1.15
C ALA A 161 17.93 13.51 0.26
N THR A 162 17.06 13.58 1.26
CA THR A 162 17.37 13.24 2.66
C THR A 162 16.32 12.30 3.25
N ALA A 163 16.61 11.74 4.43
CA ALA A 163 15.66 10.90 5.16
C ALA A 163 14.33 11.61 5.49
N GLY A 164 14.35 12.94 5.69
CA GLY A 164 13.15 13.71 6.02
C GLY A 164 12.21 13.93 4.83
N GLU A 165 12.74 13.87 3.60
CA GLU A 165 12.01 14.14 2.36
C GLU A 165 11.34 12.90 1.75
N ILE A 166 11.53 11.73 2.37
CA ILE A 166 11.05 10.45 1.84
C ILE A 166 9.53 10.52 1.64
N SER A 167 9.10 10.33 0.40
CA SER A 167 7.69 10.35 0.00
C SER A 167 7.15 8.93 -0.15
N GLN A 168 5.85 8.76 0.12
CA GLN A 168 5.14 7.49 -0.05
C GLN A 168 4.38 7.43 -1.39
N ALA A 169 4.26 6.23 -1.99
CA ALA A 169 3.32 6.00 -3.08
C ALA A 169 1.89 5.83 -2.54
N ILE A 170 1.71 4.90 -1.59
CA ILE A 170 0.43 4.60 -0.94
C ILE A 170 0.66 4.49 0.57
N GLN A 171 -0.25 5.07 1.34
CA GLN A 171 -0.38 4.79 2.76
C GLN A 171 -1.85 4.65 3.17
N THR A 172 -2.09 4.03 4.31
CA THR A 172 -3.44 3.98 4.91
C THR A 172 -3.52 4.93 6.08
N TYR A 173 -4.72 5.38 6.47
CA TYR A 173 -4.85 6.18 7.69
C TYR A 173 -4.57 5.32 8.93
N HIS A 174 -3.82 5.89 9.87
CA HIS A 174 -3.60 5.30 11.18
C HIS A 174 -4.80 5.55 12.11
N VAL A 175 -5.14 4.59 12.97
CA VAL A 175 -6.26 4.66 13.93
C VAL A 175 -6.20 5.86 14.88
N LEU A 176 -5.00 6.35 15.20
CA LEU A 176 -4.84 7.57 16.03
C LEU A 176 -5.17 8.85 15.27
N ALA A 177 -4.98 8.88 13.95
CA ALA A 177 -5.33 10.03 13.12
C ALA A 177 -6.82 10.02 12.78
N VAL A 178 -7.36 8.83 12.46
CA VAL A 178 -8.78 8.62 12.16
C VAL A 178 -9.32 7.48 13.04
N PRO A 179 -9.86 7.79 14.23
CA PRO A 179 -10.42 6.78 15.13
C PRO A 179 -11.48 5.92 14.46
N GLY A 180 -11.31 4.60 14.52
CA GLY A 180 -12.24 3.64 13.93
C GLY A 180 -12.07 3.44 12.42
N VAL A 181 -11.02 4.00 11.79
CA VAL A 181 -10.71 3.69 10.39
C VAL A 181 -10.56 2.19 10.20
N ASP A 182 -11.13 1.68 9.11
CA ASP A 182 -11.13 0.28 8.75
C ASP A 182 -10.86 0.17 7.25
N ILE A 183 -9.78 -0.53 6.90
CA ILE A 183 -9.37 -0.78 5.51
C ILE A 183 -9.58 -2.24 5.08
N SER A 184 -10.41 -2.99 5.82
CA SER A 184 -10.70 -4.40 5.52
C SER A 184 -11.15 -4.57 4.07
N GLY A 185 -10.61 -5.59 3.40
CA GLY A 185 -10.85 -5.85 1.98
C GLY A 185 -10.03 -4.99 1.03
N LEU A 186 -9.07 -4.18 1.52
CA LEU A 186 -8.10 -3.48 0.67
C LEU A 186 -7.32 -4.49 -0.18
N ASN A 187 -7.28 -4.24 -1.47
CA ASN A 187 -6.56 -5.04 -2.45
C ASN A 187 -5.69 -4.13 -3.33
N ILE A 188 -4.39 -4.34 -3.34
CA ILE A 188 -3.42 -3.59 -4.14
C ILE A 188 -2.67 -4.57 -5.02
N HIS A 189 -2.91 -4.56 -6.33
CA HIS A 189 -2.33 -5.56 -7.21
C HIS A 189 -2.04 -5.11 -8.64
N ASP A 190 -1.18 -5.82 -9.36
CA ASP A 190 -0.82 -5.50 -10.76
C ASP A 190 -0.30 -4.05 -10.94
N ASN A 191 0.26 -3.42 -9.90
CA ASN A 191 0.80 -2.05 -10.02
C ASN A 191 2.31 -2.06 -10.19
N THR A 192 2.81 -1.03 -10.86
CA THR A 192 4.24 -0.73 -10.89
C THR A 192 4.52 0.49 -10.01
N PHE A 193 5.63 0.45 -9.27
CA PHE A 193 6.09 1.52 -8.40
C PHE A 193 7.53 1.87 -8.77
N THR A 194 7.79 3.16 -9.00
CA THR A 194 9.13 3.69 -9.22
C THR A 194 9.21 5.14 -8.74
N HIS A 195 10.36 5.80 -8.91
CA HIS A 195 10.53 7.22 -8.64
C HIS A 195 10.31 8.08 -9.91
N LEU A 196 9.92 9.35 -9.76
CA LEU A 196 9.86 10.31 -10.87
C LEU A 196 11.25 10.62 -11.45
N SER A 197 12.24 10.65 -10.57
CA SER A 197 13.66 10.79 -10.89
C SER A 197 14.47 10.22 -9.73
N ALA A 198 15.74 9.87 -9.97
CA ALA A 198 16.57 9.28 -8.93
C ALA A 198 16.86 10.31 -7.82
N GLY A 199 16.46 9.99 -6.59
CA GLY A 199 16.83 10.71 -5.37
C GLY A 199 17.77 9.89 -4.49
N ALA A 200 18.69 10.52 -3.77
CA ALA A 200 19.69 9.83 -2.95
C ALA A 200 19.06 9.01 -1.81
N ALA A 201 17.94 9.49 -1.25
CA ALA A 201 17.24 8.83 -0.16
C ALA A 201 16.17 7.82 -0.63
N GLY A 202 15.89 7.77 -1.93
CA GLY A 202 14.87 6.88 -2.50
C GLY A 202 13.43 7.25 -2.15
N TYR A 203 12.52 6.28 -2.32
CA TYR A 203 11.09 6.41 -2.01
C TYR A 203 10.55 5.24 -1.19
N GLU A 204 9.38 5.47 -0.59
CA GLU A 204 8.58 4.44 0.08
C GLU A 204 7.42 3.98 -0.80
N GLY A 205 7.25 2.67 -0.94
CA GLY A 205 6.16 2.08 -1.72
C GLY A 205 4.82 2.15 -0.99
N ILE A 206 4.49 1.10 -0.24
CA ILE A 206 3.22 0.94 0.46
C ILE A 206 3.44 0.92 1.97
N TRP A 207 2.75 1.80 2.70
CA TRP A 207 2.72 1.77 4.15
C TRP A 207 1.31 1.50 4.69
N VAL A 208 1.07 0.29 5.18
CA VAL A 208 -0.17 -0.07 5.85
C VAL A 208 -0.05 0.22 7.34
N ASN A 209 -0.64 1.33 7.77
CA ASN A 209 -0.74 1.74 9.16
C ASN A 209 -1.68 0.83 9.97
N LEU A 210 -1.51 0.85 11.30
CA LEU A 210 -2.45 0.22 12.21
C LEU A 210 -3.83 0.89 12.13
N ASP A 211 -4.87 0.08 11.93
CA ASP A 211 -6.27 0.50 11.87
C ASP A 211 -7.15 -0.29 12.85
N ALA A 212 -8.46 -0.02 12.87
CA ALA A 212 -9.42 -0.72 13.72
C ALA A 212 -10.07 -1.95 13.05
N GLY A 213 -9.83 -2.15 11.75
CA GLY A 213 -10.35 -3.24 10.96
C GLY A 213 -9.80 -4.60 11.36
N SER A 214 -10.61 -5.64 11.16
CA SER A 214 -10.24 -7.03 11.42
C SER A 214 -10.28 -7.94 10.19
N GLY A 215 -10.83 -7.46 9.06
CA GLY A 215 -10.81 -8.21 7.81
C GLY A 215 -9.40 -8.30 7.20
N GLY A 216 -9.25 -9.15 6.18
CA GLY A 216 -7.98 -9.31 5.49
C GLY A 216 -7.67 -8.14 4.54
N ILE A 217 -6.40 -7.94 4.24
CA ILE A 217 -5.93 -7.13 3.11
C ILE A 217 -4.94 -7.92 2.25
N THR A 218 -4.80 -7.52 0.99
CA THR A 218 -3.90 -8.18 0.03
C THR A 218 -3.05 -7.15 -0.71
N ILE A 219 -1.76 -7.43 -0.80
CA ILE A 219 -0.78 -6.73 -1.64
C ILE A 219 -0.13 -7.79 -2.54
N ASP A 220 -0.57 -7.89 -3.79
CA ASP A 220 -0.24 -9.01 -4.67
C ASP A 220 0.26 -8.58 -6.04
N ASP A 221 1.25 -9.27 -6.61
CA ASP A 221 1.70 -9.06 -8.00
C ASP A 221 2.01 -7.60 -8.36
N ASN A 222 2.73 -6.90 -7.48
CA ASN A 222 3.23 -5.56 -7.76
C ASN A 222 4.74 -5.58 -8.05
N ASP A 223 5.19 -4.64 -8.89
CA ASP A 223 6.59 -4.47 -9.25
C ASP A 223 7.15 -3.15 -8.70
N PHE A 224 8.07 -3.22 -7.75
CA PHE A 224 8.77 -2.09 -7.16
C PHE A 224 10.20 -2.02 -7.70
N THR A 225 10.55 -0.92 -8.37
CA THR A 225 11.87 -0.71 -8.98
C THR A 225 12.44 0.69 -8.74
N GLY A 226 13.76 0.83 -8.92
CA GLY A 226 14.47 2.10 -8.77
C GLY A 226 15.03 2.29 -7.36
N ASN A 227 15.24 3.54 -6.96
CA ASN A 227 15.79 3.86 -5.64
C ASN A 227 14.75 3.65 -4.53
N ILE A 228 14.59 2.41 -4.07
CA ILE A 228 13.65 2.06 -3.01
C ILE A 228 14.39 2.08 -1.67
N VAL A 229 13.92 2.91 -0.74
CA VAL A 229 14.39 2.85 0.66
C VAL A 229 13.54 1.88 1.47
N ARG A 230 12.23 1.83 1.19
CA ARG A 230 11.35 0.81 1.75
C ARG A 230 10.22 0.43 0.79
N ALA A 231 10.02 -0.85 0.51
CA ALA A 231 8.98 -1.25 -0.45
C ALA A 231 7.60 -1.41 0.21
N ILE A 232 7.48 -2.32 1.18
CA ILE A 232 6.19 -2.63 1.82
C ILE A 232 6.33 -2.65 3.34
N THR A 233 5.47 -1.91 4.03
CA THR A 233 5.29 -2.01 5.49
C THR A 233 3.87 -2.44 5.82
N THR A 234 3.72 -3.34 6.79
CA THR A 234 2.43 -3.56 7.47
C THR A 234 2.57 -3.49 8.98
N GLU A 235 1.68 -2.71 9.59
CA GLU A 235 1.53 -2.58 11.04
C GLU A 235 0.36 -3.40 11.59
N ARG A 236 -0.43 -4.04 10.73
CA ARG A 236 -1.67 -4.73 11.10
C ARG A 236 -1.59 -6.24 10.90
N SER A 237 -2.51 -6.93 11.56
CA SER A 237 -2.80 -8.35 11.35
C SER A 237 -3.58 -8.60 10.06
N ASN A 238 -3.74 -9.88 9.69
CA ASN A 238 -4.55 -10.35 8.57
C ASN A 238 -4.10 -9.72 7.22
N THR A 239 -2.81 -9.80 6.95
CA THR A 239 -2.19 -9.21 5.74
C THR A 239 -1.56 -10.30 4.89
N VAL A 240 -1.89 -10.33 3.60
CA VAL A 240 -1.21 -11.17 2.60
C VAL A 240 -0.36 -10.28 1.71
N ILE A 241 0.93 -10.58 1.62
CA ILE A 241 1.89 -9.95 0.71
C ILE A 241 2.43 -11.04 -0.18
N SER A 242 2.04 -11.06 -1.45
CA SER A 242 2.38 -12.17 -2.34
C SER A 242 2.82 -11.76 -3.73
N ASN A 243 3.68 -12.58 -4.34
CA ASN A 243 4.08 -12.44 -5.75
C ASN A 243 4.65 -11.05 -6.13
N ASN A 244 5.11 -10.25 -5.17
CA ASN A 244 5.64 -8.93 -5.46
C ASN A 244 7.12 -9.05 -5.88
N LEU A 245 7.50 -8.31 -6.92
CA LEU A 245 8.89 -8.07 -7.27
C LEU A 245 9.36 -6.78 -6.58
N ILE A 246 10.43 -6.86 -5.80
CA ILE A 246 11.04 -5.73 -5.10
C ILE A 246 12.52 -5.70 -5.45
N ARG A 247 12.93 -4.73 -6.28
CA ARG A 247 14.32 -4.57 -6.70
C ARG A 247 14.79 -3.13 -6.51
N THR A 248 15.73 -2.93 -5.58
CA THR A 248 16.30 -1.61 -5.32
C THR A 248 17.60 -1.37 -6.09
N ASP A 249 17.76 -0.12 -6.55
CA ASP A 249 18.99 0.40 -7.15
C ASP A 249 19.92 1.06 -6.12
N LEU A 250 19.44 1.27 -4.88
CA LEU A 250 20.27 1.79 -3.79
C LEU A 250 21.16 0.69 -3.20
N SER A 251 22.34 1.07 -2.71
CA SER A 251 23.11 0.20 -1.82
C SER A 251 22.44 0.12 -0.43
N PRO A 252 22.65 -0.96 0.34
CA PRO A 252 22.17 -1.07 1.72
C PRO A 252 22.56 0.10 2.59
N GLY A 253 21.63 0.58 3.39
CA GLY A 253 21.90 1.62 4.36
C GLY A 253 20.65 2.12 5.08
N ALA A 254 20.87 2.95 6.10
CA ALA A 254 19.79 3.60 6.82
C ALA A 254 19.03 4.60 5.93
N PRO A 255 17.80 4.99 6.28
CA PRO A 255 17.04 6.01 5.56
C PRO A 255 17.87 7.28 5.31
N GLY A 256 17.79 7.79 4.09
CA GLY A 256 18.60 8.92 3.63
C GLY A 256 20.00 8.56 3.13
N SER A 257 20.45 7.32 3.32
CA SER A 257 21.78 6.85 2.91
C SER A 257 21.78 5.56 2.10
N GLY A 258 20.67 4.82 2.04
CA GLY A 258 20.58 3.58 1.27
C GLY A 258 19.22 2.89 1.32
N ALA A 259 19.17 1.71 0.71
CA ALA A 259 18.06 0.77 0.78
C ALA A 259 17.95 0.21 2.20
N TRP A 260 16.87 0.55 2.91
CA TRP A 260 16.73 0.12 4.29
C TRP A 260 16.02 -1.22 4.41
N GLN A 261 14.79 -1.34 3.89
CA GLN A 261 13.93 -2.49 4.16
C GLN A 261 13.15 -2.91 2.91
N GLY A 262 13.25 -4.17 2.48
CA GLY A 262 12.36 -4.69 1.43
C GLY A 262 10.92 -4.75 1.96
N ILE A 263 10.68 -5.65 2.92
CA ILE A 263 9.39 -5.82 3.60
C ILE A 263 9.57 -5.66 5.12
N ASN A 264 8.73 -4.82 5.74
CA ASN A 264 8.73 -4.57 7.19
C ASN A 264 7.40 -4.98 7.83
N ILE A 265 7.43 -6.04 8.63
CA ILE A 265 6.31 -6.48 9.47
C ILE A 265 6.49 -5.86 10.86
N GLY A 266 5.59 -4.96 11.22
CA GLY A 266 5.65 -4.22 12.48
C GLY A 266 5.63 -2.72 12.28
N GLY A 267 6.28 -2.18 11.25
CA GLY A 267 6.36 -0.72 11.05
C GLY A 267 6.76 0.00 12.34
N ALA A 268 5.88 0.86 12.86
CA ALA A 268 5.95 1.50 14.17
C ALA A 268 5.00 0.90 15.24
N ASN A 269 4.33 -0.21 14.95
CA ASN A 269 3.46 -0.93 15.89
C ASN A 269 4.28 -1.74 16.90
N SER A 270 4.15 -1.39 18.18
CA SER A 270 4.77 -2.09 19.31
C SER A 270 3.91 -3.21 19.90
N GLY A 271 2.74 -3.49 19.32
CA GLY A 271 1.79 -4.49 19.80
C GLY A 271 1.87 -5.84 19.07
N ALA A 272 0.77 -6.61 19.17
CA ALA A 272 0.65 -7.92 18.54
C ALA A 272 0.28 -7.82 17.06
N ILE A 273 0.90 -8.65 16.23
CA ILE A 273 0.56 -8.84 14.81
C ILE A 273 0.31 -10.32 14.57
N ALA A 274 -0.78 -10.64 13.89
CA ALA A 274 -1.20 -12.02 13.64
C ALA A 274 -1.61 -12.27 12.19
N ASN A 275 -1.56 -13.53 11.75
CA ASN A 275 -2.07 -13.98 10.45
C ASN A 275 -1.49 -13.16 9.28
N VAL A 276 -0.16 -13.06 9.21
CA VAL A 276 0.53 -12.42 8.10
C VAL A 276 1.17 -13.50 7.23
N LEU A 277 0.92 -13.46 5.93
CA LEU A 277 1.51 -14.37 4.95
C LEU A 277 2.37 -13.58 3.96
N LEU A 278 3.66 -13.91 3.89
CA LEU A 278 4.56 -13.47 2.82
C LEU A 278 4.87 -14.68 1.94
N SER A 279 4.43 -14.65 0.68
CA SER A 279 4.67 -15.77 -0.23
C SER A 279 4.88 -15.43 -1.70
N GLY A 280 5.86 -16.06 -2.35
CA GLY A 280 6.13 -15.82 -3.78
C GLY A 280 6.81 -14.48 -4.07
N ASN A 281 7.22 -13.72 -3.06
CA ASN A 281 7.86 -12.43 -3.27
C ASN A 281 9.33 -12.60 -3.67
N THR A 282 9.84 -11.69 -4.49
CA THR A 282 11.27 -11.55 -4.79
C THR A 282 11.76 -10.25 -4.18
N VAL A 283 12.78 -10.30 -3.31
CA VAL A 283 13.38 -9.15 -2.64
C VAL A 283 14.87 -9.14 -2.92
N GLU A 284 15.33 -8.21 -3.75
CA GLU A 284 16.71 -8.15 -4.24
C GLU A 284 17.15 -6.71 -4.61
N GLY A 285 18.35 -6.58 -5.16
CA GLY A 285 18.90 -5.32 -5.66
C GLY A 285 20.39 -5.45 -6.01
N SER A 286 21.00 -4.41 -6.57
CA SER A 286 22.45 -4.45 -6.93
C SER A 286 23.36 -4.79 -5.74
N SER A 287 22.91 -4.50 -4.52
CA SER A 287 23.48 -5.02 -3.28
C SER A 287 22.37 -5.24 -2.23
N GLY A 288 21.14 -5.50 -2.69
CA GLY A 288 19.96 -5.69 -1.83
C GLY A 288 19.65 -4.54 -0.86
N PHE A 289 18.97 -4.90 0.23
CA PHE A 289 18.58 -3.98 1.31
C PHE A 289 19.48 -4.16 2.54
N ASP A 290 19.46 -3.20 3.46
CA ASP A 290 20.01 -3.43 4.80
C ASP A 290 19.26 -4.55 5.53
N GLN A 291 17.95 -4.66 5.30
CA GLN A 291 17.13 -5.82 5.64
C GLN A 291 16.20 -6.20 4.48
N GLY A 292 16.30 -7.43 3.97
CA GLY A 292 15.35 -7.94 2.99
C GLY A 292 13.94 -7.99 3.59
N ILE A 293 13.78 -8.74 4.68
CA ILE A 293 12.55 -8.83 5.48
C ILE A 293 12.90 -8.54 6.94
N LYS A 294 12.15 -7.65 7.58
CA LYS A 294 12.37 -7.26 8.97
C LYS A 294 11.09 -7.42 9.78
N LEU A 295 11.19 -8.02 10.96
CA LEU A 295 10.08 -8.24 11.88
C LEU A 295 10.33 -7.53 13.23
N GLY A 296 9.31 -6.78 13.67
CA GLY A 296 9.23 -6.24 15.03
C GLY A 296 9.78 -4.83 15.16
N TYR A 297 9.12 -4.00 15.97
CA TYR A 297 9.48 -2.59 16.14
C TYR A 297 10.09 -2.29 17.51
N ALA A 298 9.53 -2.90 18.56
CA ALA A 298 9.94 -2.73 19.95
C ALA A 298 9.93 -4.08 20.69
N GLY A 299 10.53 -4.13 21.88
CA GLY A 299 10.58 -5.36 22.70
C GLY A 299 9.22 -5.90 23.16
N THR A 300 8.13 -5.17 22.94
CA THR A 300 6.76 -5.61 23.19
C THR A 300 6.06 -6.19 21.96
N SER A 301 6.68 -6.14 20.77
CA SER A 301 6.14 -6.71 19.55
C SER A 301 6.00 -8.23 19.70
N THR A 302 4.82 -8.77 19.41
CA THR A 302 4.56 -10.22 19.44
C THR A 302 3.91 -10.68 18.15
N PHE A 303 4.17 -11.93 17.77
CA PHE A 303 3.66 -12.52 16.54
C PHE A 303 2.86 -13.79 16.81
N SER A 304 1.86 -14.04 15.96
CA SER A 304 1.18 -15.33 15.92
C SER A 304 0.71 -15.65 14.50
N ALA A 305 0.96 -16.88 14.04
CA ALA A 305 0.62 -17.31 12.69
C ALA A 305 1.18 -16.37 11.59
N VAL A 306 2.44 -15.95 11.73
CA VAL A 306 3.17 -15.26 10.66
C VAL A 306 3.94 -16.32 9.86
N THR A 307 3.73 -16.36 8.55
CA THR A 307 4.39 -17.32 7.65
C THR A 307 5.16 -16.57 6.57
N ILE A 308 6.43 -16.91 6.39
CA ILE A 308 7.29 -16.45 5.30
C ILE A 308 7.65 -17.68 4.49
N SER A 309 7.02 -17.87 3.32
CA SER A 309 7.23 -19.09 2.55
C SER A 309 7.21 -18.91 1.04
N GLY A 310 8.11 -19.57 0.32
CA GLY A 310 8.16 -19.50 -1.14
C GLY A 310 8.69 -18.17 -1.66
N ASN A 311 9.51 -17.44 -0.90
CA ASN A 311 10.09 -16.16 -1.32
C ASN A 311 11.53 -16.34 -1.81
N SER A 312 11.98 -15.48 -2.71
CA SER A 312 13.40 -15.31 -3.07
C SER A 312 13.93 -14.04 -2.41
N ILE A 313 14.96 -14.18 -1.58
CA ILE A 313 15.49 -13.11 -0.72
C ILE A 313 17.00 -13.08 -0.93
N ALA A 314 17.48 -12.06 -1.63
CA ALA A 314 18.84 -12.04 -2.11
C ALA A 314 19.62 -10.75 -1.83
N ASP A 315 20.93 -10.94 -1.78
CA ASP A 315 21.97 -9.89 -1.82
C ASP A 315 21.88 -8.82 -0.73
N SER A 316 21.09 -9.02 0.32
CA SER A 316 20.89 -8.04 1.40
C SER A 316 21.95 -8.18 2.51
N ASN A 317 22.15 -7.15 3.32
CA ASN A 317 23.01 -7.29 4.52
C ASN A 317 22.44 -8.35 5.45
N ILE A 318 21.13 -8.28 5.72
CA ILE A 318 20.38 -9.31 6.43
C ILE A 318 19.20 -9.73 5.55
N GLY A 319 19.09 -11.02 5.22
CA GLY A 319 17.96 -11.55 4.46
C GLY A 319 16.66 -11.43 5.25
N ILE A 320 16.59 -12.06 6.43
CA ILE A 320 15.45 -12.00 7.34
C ILE A 320 15.93 -11.65 8.76
N TRP A 321 15.37 -10.61 9.36
CA TRP A 321 15.71 -10.16 10.71
C TRP A 321 14.54 -10.25 11.68
N PHE A 322 14.70 -11.03 12.75
CA PHE A 322 13.85 -11.03 13.93
C PHE A 322 14.42 -10.11 14.99
N LYS A 323 13.97 -8.85 15.02
CA LYS A 323 14.58 -7.83 15.88
C LYS A 323 14.30 -8.03 17.38
N PHE A 324 13.15 -8.61 17.73
CA PHE A 324 12.72 -8.72 19.13
C PHE A 324 11.99 -10.02 19.49
N SER A 325 11.28 -10.61 18.53
CA SER A 325 10.51 -11.83 18.77
C SER A 325 10.53 -12.69 17.53
N ALA A 326 10.94 -13.94 17.69
CA ALA A 326 10.82 -14.97 16.66
C ALA A 326 9.63 -15.93 16.92
N SER A 327 9.01 -15.84 18.11
CA SER A 327 7.88 -16.68 18.49
C SER A 327 6.66 -16.42 17.61
N GLY A 328 5.97 -17.49 17.20
CA GLY A 328 4.77 -17.41 16.37
C GLY A 328 5.03 -17.10 14.89
N VAL A 329 6.29 -17.16 14.45
CA VAL A 329 6.71 -17.01 13.05
C VAL A 329 7.28 -18.32 12.52
N THR A 330 7.00 -18.64 11.25
CA THR A 330 7.59 -19.78 10.54
C THR A 330 8.17 -19.32 9.22
N VAL A 331 9.42 -19.70 8.96
CA VAL A 331 10.16 -19.39 7.72
C VAL A 331 10.48 -20.72 7.04
N GLN A 332 9.91 -20.98 5.88
CA GLN A 332 10.10 -22.26 5.18
C GLN A 332 9.99 -22.12 3.68
N GLN A 333 10.63 -23.01 2.92
CA GLN A 333 10.56 -23.07 1.46
C GLN A 333 10.96 -21.74 0.77
N ASN A 334 11.86 -20.97 1.39
CA ASN A 334 12.42 -19.78 0.77
C ASN A 334 13.78 -20.07 0.15
N ASP A 335 14.13 -19.26 -0.83
CA ASP A 335 15.43 -19.17 -1.46
C ASP A 335 16.18 -17.97 -0.84
N ILE A 336 17.15 -18.24 0.05
CA ILE A 336 17.90 -17.24 0.83
C ILE A 336 19.36 -17.26 0.36
N VAL A 337 19.75 -16.31 -0.49
CA VAL A 337 21.01 -16.39 -1.25
C VAL A 337 21.76 -15.08 -1.35
N GLY A 338 23.07 -15.12 -1.10
CA GLY A 338 23.95 -13.98 -1.32
C GLY A 338 23.81 -12.91 -0.24
N ASN A 339 23.05 -13.16 0.83
CA ASN A 339 22.95 -12.24 1.95
C ASN A 339 24.19 -12.37 2.84
N ALA A 340 24.63 -11.26 3.47
CA ALA A 340 25.75 -11.35 4.40
C ALA A 340 25.40 -12.21 5.63
N VAL A 341 24.15 -12.04 6.12
CA VAL A 341 23.50 -12.96 7.05
C VAL A 341 22.14 -13.34 6.46
N GLY A 342 21.87 -14.63 6.26
CA GLY A 342 20.61 -15.11 5.72
C GLY A 342 19.45 -14.88 6.69
N VAL A 343 19.62 -15.35 7.94
CA VAL A 343 18.64 -15.13 9.03
C VAL A 343 19.37 -14.66 10.28
N ASP A 344 18.94 -13.52 10.83
CA ASP A 344 19.41 -12.99 12.10
C ASP A 344 18.27 -12.97 13.12
N ASN A 345 18.52 -13.53 14.30
CA ASN A 345 17.57 -13.58 15.40
C ASN A 345 18.12 -12.94 16.68
N ASP A 346 17.64 -11.74 16.99
CA ASP A 346 17.95 -11.03 18.23
C ASP A 346 17.08 -11.49 19.42
N ASP A 347 16.05 -12.31 19.19
CA ASP A 347 15.30 -12.96 20.26
C ASP A 347 16.14 -14.07 20.89
N LEU A 348 16.87 -13.72 21.95
CA LEU A 348 17.73 -14.67 22.66
C LEU A 348 16.95 -15.70 23.50
N VAL A 349 15.61 -15.59 23.56
CA VAL A 349 14.75 -16.47 24.36
C VAL A 349 14.09 -17.54 23.49
N ASN A 350 13.62 -17.19 22.29
CA ASN A 350 12.95 -18.11 21.39
C ASN A 350 13.81 -18.38 20.15
N THR A 351 13.93 -19.66 19.80
CA THR A 351 14.58 -20.07 18.55
C THR A 351 13.67 -19.76 17.36
N ALA A 352 14.21 -19.09 16.34
CA ALA A 352 13.50 -18.86 15.08
C ALA A 352 13.42 -20.17 14.29
N ASN A 353 12.21 -20.58 13.87
CA ASN A 353 12.04 -21.71 12.98
C ASN A 353 12.27 -21.27 11.52
N ALA A 354 13.38 -21.72 10.96
CA ALA A 354 13.84 -21.51 9.60
C ALA A 354 14.17 -22.84 8.88
N GLU A 355 13.44 -23.92 9.21
CA GLU A 355 13.55 -25.20 8.52
C GLU A 355 13.09 -25.13 7.06
N SER A 356 13.56 -26.07 6.25
CA SER A 356 13.16 -26.26 4.86
C SER A 356 13.39 -25.05 3.96
N ASN A 357 14.41 -24.24 4.22
CA ASN A 357 14.87 -23.18 3.33
C ASN A 357 16.12 -23.61 2.55
N TRP A 358 16.31 -23.04 1.36
CA TRP A 358 17.56 -23.10 0.61
C TRP A 358 18.45 -21.91 0.99
N TRP A 359 19.73 -22.17 1.22
CA TRP A 359 20.68 -21.20 1.77
C TRP A 359 21.81 -20.85 0.78
N GLY A 360 21.59 -21.04 -0.52
CA GLY A 360 22.58 -20.82 -1.57
C GLY A 360 23.50 -22.00 -1.88
N CYS A 361 23.58 -22.99 -1.00
CA CYS A 361 24.37 -24.20 -1.25
C CYS A 361 23.81 -25.46 -0.54
N ASN A 362 24.17 -26.65 -1.03
CA ASN A 362 23.66 -27.92 -0.51
C ASN A 362 24.24 -28.30 0.87
N ALA A 363 25.34 -27.67 1.27
CA ALA A 363 25.98 -27.91 2.56
C ALA A 363 25.21 -27.28 3.74
N GLY A 364 24.26 -26.37 3.47
CA GLY A 364 23.47 -25.70 4.49
C GLY A 364 24.17 -24.49 5.10
N PRO A 365 23.46 -23.73 5.94
CA PRO A 365 23.92 -22.45 6.41
C PRO A 365 25.23 -22.55 7.20
N SER A 366 25.99 -21.44 7.22
CA SER A 366 27.31 -21.33 7.86
C SER A 366 28.46 -22.12 7.20
N ASN A 367 28.22 -22.74 6.04
CA ASN A 367 29.31 -23.17 5.15
C ASN A 367 29.79 -21.99 4.29
N PRO A 368 31.07 -21.94 3.88
CA PRO A 368 31.64 -20.77 3.18
C PRO A 368 30.94 -20.32 1.88
N ALA A 369 30.13 -21.17 1.26
CA ALA A 369 29.40 -20.87 0.02
C ALA A 369 27.88 -20.70 0.24
N CYS A 370 27.42 -20.76 1.48
CA CYS A 370 26.02 -20.61 1.87
C CYS A 370 25.86 -19.34 2.71
N ASP A 371 24.63 -18.83 2.76
CA ASP A 371 24.25 -17.77 3.68
C ASP A 371 24.40 -18.25 5.13
N THR A 372 24.71 -17.32 6.03
CA THR A 372 24.93 -17.62 7.45
C THR A 372 23.66 -17.41 8.27
N VAL A 373 23.68 -17.92 9.51
CA VAL A 373 22.69 -17.56 10.53
C VAL A 373 23.37 -16.86 11.70
N SER A 374 22.63 -15.98 12.36
CA SER A 374 23.03 -15.32 13.60
C SER A 374 21.93 -15.46 14.66
N GLY A 375 22.33 -15.69 15.92
CA GLY A 375 21.40 -15.95 17.02
C GLY A 375 20.81 -17.37 17.04
N PRO A 376 19.80 -17.64 17.89
CA PRO A 376 19.17 -18.94 17.98
C PRO A 376 18.22 -19.16 16.80
N VAL A 377 18.69 -19.90 15.80
CA VAL A 377 17.93 -20.25 14.58
C VAL A 377 17.96 -21.77 14.40
N ASP A 378 16.79 -22.37 14.20
CA ASP A 378 16.64 -23.77 13.82
C ASP A 378 16.44 -23.85 12.30
N PHE A 379 17.36 -24.50 11.61
CA PHE A 379 17.38 -24.58 10.14
C PHE A 379 17.49 -26.01 9.62
N ASP A 380 17.48 -27.02 10.51
CA ASP A 380 17.65 -28.44 10.15
C ASP A 380 16.29 -29.16 10.21
N PRO A 381 15.78 -29.71 9.09
CA PRO A 381 16.44 -29.88 7.80
C PRO A 381 16.44 -28.61 6.94
N TRP A 382 17.51 -28.39 6.18
CA TRP A 382 17.55 -27.42 5.08
C TRP A 382 17.32 -28.11 3.72
N LEU A 383 16.95 -27.32 2.70
CA LEU A 383 16.81 -27.84 1.32
C LEU A 383 18.19 -28.04 0.68
N THR A 384 18.32 -29.07 -0.16
CA THR A 384 19.57 -29.36 -0.90
C THR A 384 19.52 -28.92 -2.37
N SER A 385 18.38 -28.37 -2.79
CA SER A 385 18.16 -27.67 -4.06
C SER A 385 17.15 -26.55 -3.85
N SER A 386 17.26 -25.49 -4.64
CA SER A 386 16.26 -24.42 -4.72
C SER A 386 14.94 -24.91 -5.28
#